data_AF-A0A524NN21-F1
#
_entry.id   AF-A0A524NN21-F1
#
_cell.length_a   1.000
_cell.length_b   1.000
_cell.length_c   1.000
_cell.angle_alpha   90.00
_cell.angle_beta   90.00
_cell.angle_gamma   90.00
#
_symmetry.space_group_name_H-M   'P 1'
#
loop_
_entity.id
_entity.type
_entity.pdbx_description
1 polymer ?
#
loop_
_entity_poly.entity_id
_entity_poly.type
_entity_poly.pdbx_seq_one_letter_code
_entity_poly.pdbx_strand_id
1 'polypeptide(L)' 'MAVFEKLGAFYLGRAYDVDAGAVTEEPVLYDAKDLTTHAVCVGMTGSGKTGLGVALLEEAILDGIPVIAIDPKGDRAS' A
#
# COMPACT_ATOMS: atom_id res chain seq x y z
N MET A 1 19.42 -7.83 -9.19
CA MET A 1 18.09 -7.57 -8.60
C MET A 1 18.27 -6.39 -7.66
N ALA A 2 18.04 -5.17 -8.17
CA ALA A 2 18.27 -3.96 -7.39
C ALA A 2 17.05 -3.78 -6.47
N VAL A 3 17.25 -4.03 -5.18
CA VAL A 3 16.29 -3.66 -4.15
C VAL A 3 16.35 -2.14 -4.06
N PHE A 4 15.38 -1.46 -4.65
CA PHE A 4 15.19 -0.02 -4.49
C PHE A 4 14.45 0.20 -3.16
N GLU A 5 15.11 -0.07 -2.04
CA GLU A 5 14.72 0.55 -0.77
C GLU A 5 15.06 2.03 -0.89
N LYS A 6 14.06 2.82 -1.25
CA LYS A 6 14.15 4.28 -1.21
C LYS A 6 13.34 4.69 0.02
N LEU A 7 14.02 5.17 1.07
CA LEU A 7 13.35 5.69 2.26
C LEU A 7 12.20 6.62 1.85
N GLY A 8 10.99 6.35 2.35
CA GLY A 8 9.80 7.12 2.04
C GLY A 8 9.10 6.72 0.74
N ALA A 9 9.34 5.53 0.19
CA ALA A 9 8.60 4.98 -0.95
C ALA A 9 7.94 3.65 -0.58
N PHE A 10 6.61 3.64 -0.49
CA PHE A 10 5.83 2.48 -0.08
C PHE A 10 5.56 1.55 -1.26
N TYR A 11 5.82 0.27 -1.07
CA TYR A 11 5.46 -0.75 -2.04
C TYR A 11 3.94 -1.01 -2.05
N LEU A 12 3.29 -0.87 -3.22
CA LEU A 12 1.85 -1.10 -3.40
C LEU A 12 1.52 -2.39 -4.16
N GLY A 13 2.52 -3.10 -4.66
CA GLY A 13 2.33 -4.28 -5.50
C GLY A 13 3.13 -4.21 -6.79
N ARG A 14 2.67 -4.93 -7.81
CA ARG A 14 3.31 -4.98 -9.13
C ARG A 14 2.38 -4.45 -10.21
N ALA A 15 2.93 -3.84 -11.24
CA ALA A 15 2.14 -3.29 -12.34
C ALA A 15 1.42 -4.41 -13.09
N TYR A 16 0.18 -4.17 -13.49
CA TYR A 16 -0.62 -5.10 -14.29
C TYR A 16 -0.63 -4.64 -15.74
N ASP A 17 -0.13 -5.48 -16.64
CA ASP A 17 -0.21 -5.27 -18.08
C ASP A 17 -1.57 -5.75 -18.57
N VAL A 18 -2.38 -4.81 -19.05
CA VAL A 18 -3.74 -5.06 -19.54
C VAL A 18 -3.73 -5.79 -20.88
N ASP A 19 -2.75 -5.51 -21.74
CA ASP A 19 -2.66 -6.11 -23.07
C ASP A 19 -2.17 -7.56 -22.97
N ALA A 20 -1.20 -7.81 -22.08
CA ALA A 20 -0.71 -9.16 -21.79
C ALA A 20 -1.60 -9.95 -20.83
N GLY A 21 -2.54 -9.29 -20.14
CA GLY A 21 -3.40 -9.89 -19.13
C GLY A 21 -2.63 -10.45 -17.92
N ALA A 22 -1.46 -9.89 -17.62
CA ALA A 22 -0.50 -10.47 -16.68
C ALA A 22 0.06 -9.42 -15.71
N VAL A 23 0.37 -9.86 -14.48
CA VAL A 23 1.14 -9.06 -13.53
C VAL A 23 2.61 -9.08 -13.99
N THR A 24 3.21 -7.90 -14.12
CA THR A 24 4.61 -7.73 -14.48
C THR A 24 5.50 -7.88 -13.24
N GLU A 25 6.83 -7.91 -13.42
CA GLU A 25 7.78 -7.85 -12.30
C GLU A 25 8.10 -6.42 -11.85
N GLU A 26 7.49 -5.41 -12.47
CA GLU A 26 7.74 -4.01 -12.14
C GLU A 26 7.01 -3.61 -10.85
N PRO A 27 7.74 -3.20 -9.79
CA PRO A 27 7.12 -2.77 -8.55
C PRO A 27 6.42 -1.42 -8.73
N VAL A 28 5.23 -1.29 -8.15
CA VAL A 28 4.55 -0.01 -7.98
C VAL A 28 4.98 0.56 -6.64
N LEU A 29 5.81 1.61 -6.70
CA LEU A 29 6.27 2.35 -5.52
C LEU A 29 5.52 3.69 -5.43
N TYR A 30 5.00 4.00 -4.25
CA TYR A 30 4.25 5.20 -3.96
C TYR A 30 5.03 6.13 -3.03
N ASP A 31 5.16 7.42 -3.36
CA ASP A 31 5.87 8.36 -2.49
C ASP A 31 5.06 8.61 -1.22
N ALA A 32 5.61 8.25 -0.06
CA ALA A 32 4.95 8.42 1.23
C ALA A 32 4.61 9.89 1.52
N LYS A 33 5.32 10.85 0.91
CA LYS A 33 5.02 12.28 1.04
C LYS A 33 3.65 12.63 0.47
N ASP A 34 3.18 11.91 -0.54
CA ASP A 34 1.86 12.18 -1.13
C ASP A 34 0.74 11.84 -0.13
N LEU A 35 0.95 10.87 0.78
CA LEU A 35 0.00 10.54 1.84
C LEU A 35 -0.16 11.66 2.88
N THR A 36 0.75 12.64 2.93
CA THR A 36 0.62 13.81 3.81
C THR A 36 -0.48 14.79 3.35
N THR A 37 -1.00 14.61 2.12
CA THR A 37 -2.04 15.45 1.53
C THR A 37 -3.46 14.89 1.65
N HIS A 38 -3.64 13.83 2.44
CA HIS A 38 -4.85 13.00 2.59
C HIS A 38 -5.05 12.05 1.40
N ALA A 39 -5.35 10.78 1.71
CA ALA A 39 -5.67 9.75 0.73
C ALA A 39 -7.05 9.14 1.06
N VAL A 40 -7.75 8.70 0.01
CA VAL A 40 -9.05 8.02 0.13
C VAL A 40 -9.01 6.72 -0.68
N CYS A 41 -9.29 5.60 -0.02
CA CYS A 41 -9.43 4.29 -0.67
C CYS A 41 -10.91 3.92 -0.81
N VAL A 42 -11.42 3.88 -2.04
CA VAL A 42 -12.80 3.50 -2.36
C VAL A 42 -12.89 2.14 -3.06
N GLY A 43 -14.01 1.42 -2.89
CA GLY A 43 -14.23 0.12 -3.49
C GLY A 43 -15.30 -0.70 -2.78
N MET A 44 -15.82 -1.74 -3.43
CA MET A 44 -16.84 -2.63 -2.87
C MET A 44 -16.30 -3.54 -1.76
N THR A 45 -17.15 -4.14 -0.91
CA THR A 45 -16.72 -5.16 0.05
C THR A 45 -16.00 -6.32 -0.68
N GLY A 46 -14.90 -6.80 -0.11
CA GLY A 46 -14.08 -7.85 -0.74
C GLY A 46 -13.05 -7.34 -1.77
N SER A 47 -13.02 -6.05 -2.10
CA SER A 47 -12.07 -5.49 -3.08
C SER A 47 -10.63 -5.31 -2.56
N GLY A 48 -10.32 -5.79 -1.35
CA GLY A 48 -8.98 -5.70 -0.78
C GLY A 48 -8.62 -4.38 -0.09
N LYS A 49 -9.54 -3.42 0.11
CA LYS A 49 -9.24 -2.13 0.78
C LYS A 49 -8.55 -2.29 2.14
N THR A 50 -9.02 -3.23 2.97
CA THR A 50 -8.42 -3.49 4.28
C THR A 50 -6.98 -4.00 4.12
N GLY A 51 -6.74 -4.92 3.19
CA GLY A 51 -5.41 -5.44 2.87
C GLY A 51 -4.47 -4.35 2.35
N LEU A 52 -4.94 -3.48 1.46
CA LEU A 52 -4.19 -2.31 1.01
C LEU A 52 -3.81 -1.40 2.19
N GLY A 53 -4.75 -1.17 3.11
CA GLY A 53 -4.47 -0.44 4.34
C GLY A 53 -3.43 -1.13 5.24
N VAL A 54 -3.45 -2.46 5.36
CA VAL A 54 -2.40 -3.23 6.06
C VAL A 54 -1.04 -3.00 5.42
N ALA A 55 -0.93 -3.20 4.10
CA ALA A 55 0.34 -3.03 3.39
C ALA A 55 0.91 -1.61 3.58
N LEU A 56 0.07 -0.58 3.45
CA LEU A 56 0.49 0.80 3.70
C LEU A 56 0.99 1.04 5.14
N LEU A 57 0.36 0.41 6.14
CA LEU A 57 0.81 0.50 7.54
C LEU A 57 2.15 -0.21 7.75
N GLU A 58 2.35 -1.37 7.13
CA GLU A 58 3.60 -2.13 7.21
C GLU A 58 4.76 -1.31 6.63
N GLU A 59 4.60 -0.73 5.45
CA GLU A 59 5.61 0.13 4.82
C GLU A 59 5.91 1.38 5.67
N ALA A 60 4.89 2.02 6.24
CA ALA A 60 5.09 3.15 7.14
C ALA A 60 5.89 2.78 8.40
N ILE A 61 5.61 1.60 8.99
CA ILE A 61 6.34 1.11 10.17
C ILE A 61 7.80 0.79 9.81
N LEU A 62 8.03 0.17 8.64
CA LEU A 62 9.38 -0.13 8.14
C LEU A 62 10.22 1.15 7.96
N ASP A 63 9.60 2.24 7.50
CA ASP A 63 10.22 3.55 7.35
C ASP A 63 10.31 4.36 8.66
N GLY A 64 9.85 3.80 9.79
CA GLY A 64 9.86 4.47 11.10
C GLY A 64 8.87 5.64 11.19
N ILE A 65 7.86 5.67 10.32
CA ILE A 65 6.81 6.70 10.32
C ILE A 65 5.77 6.32 11.39
N PRO A 66 5.48 7.20 12.36
CA PRO A 66 4.45 6.94 13.36
C PRO A 66 3.06 6.86 12.71
N VAL A 67 2.27 5.85 13.06
CA VAL A 67 0.91 5.69 12.52
C VAL A 67 -0.14 5.49 13.61
N ILE A 68 -1.30 6.12 13.41
CA ILE A 68 -2.53 5.85 14.16
C ILE A 68 -3.55 5.27 13.18
N ALA A 69 -3.96 4.02 13.42
CA ALA A 69 -5.00 3.36 12.64
C ALA A 69 -6.30 3.29 13.45
N ILE A 70 -7.39 3.80 12.90
CA ILE A 70 -8.73 3.71 13.48
C ILE A 70 -9.57 2.82 12.58
N ASP A 71 -9.88 1.61 13.05
CA ASP A 71 -10.75 0.67 12.35
C ASP A 71 -12.10 0.52 13.10
N PRO A 72 -13.15 1.25 12.67
CA PRO A 72 -14.45 1.19 13.32
C PRO A 72 -15.20 -0.12 13.04
N LYS A 73 -14.76 -0.93 12.08
CA LYS A 73 -15.36 -2.24 11.79
C LYS A 73 -14.88 -3.34 12.73
N GLY A 74 -13.71 -3.16 13.36
CA GLY A 74 -13.11 -4.18 14.21
C GLY A 74 -12.56 -5.38 13.43
N ASP A 75 -12.21 -5.21 12.15
CA ASP A 75 -11.68 -6.28 11.31
C ASP A 75 -10.20 -6.60 11.64
N ARG A 76 -9.58 -5.84 12.55
CA ARG A 76 -8.17 -6.00 12.95
C ARG A 76 -8.01 -6.68 14.31
N ALA A 77 -8.07 -8.01 14.28
CA ALA A 77 -7.56 -8.90 15.32
C ALA A 77 -7.02 -10.19 14.70
N SER A 78 -5.80 -10.12 14.16
CA SER A 78 -4.99 -11.29 13.80
C SER A 78 -3.53 -10.88 13.65
#